data_AF-A0A7S0AIH1-F1
#
_entry.id   AF-A0A7S0AIH1-F1
#
_cell.length_a   1.000
_cell.length_b   1.000
_cell.length_c   1.000
_cell.angle_alpha   90.00
_cell.angle_beta   90.00
_cell.angle_gamma   90.00
#
_symmetry.space_group_name_H-M   'P 1'
#
loop_
_entity.id
_entity.type
_entity.pdbx_description
1 polymer ?
#
loop_
_entity_poly.entity_id
_entity_poly.type
_entity_poly.pdbx_seq_one_letter_code
_entity_poly.pdbx_strand_id
1 'polypeptide(L)'
;VVASQAAPAPPPGSLAPPQERVPEPPGTFPKLESLALDELQRLQATTIVMDDFILDLPQAKAITTKLKEVREKNCGLAADILGREEEHERAAERLEQGRVALKQRLEVVEALTRERDQILMQRSPETMSSVLVAKAQQADHEAEDVLREALSSHGTMDASALAKFRQRFVQQKMEKHWRLAMKESLEQGGTARTLA
;
A
#
# COMPACT_ATOMS: atom_id res chain seq x y z
N VAL A 1 -34.75 -2.38 -16.41
CA VAL A 1 -34.52 -2.42 -14.95
C VAL A 1 -33.40 -1.44 -14.66
N VAL A 2 -33.74 -0.20 -14.30
CA VAL A 2 -32.77 0.86 -13.99
C VAL A 2 -32.51 0.77 -12.50
N ALA A 3 -31.28 0.45 -12.11
CA ALA A 3 -30.88 0.38 -10.72
C ALA A 3 -30.92 1.80 -10.12
N SER A 4 -31.86 2.05 -9.21
CA SER A 4 -31.82 3.21 -8.32
C SER A 4 -30.54 3.16 -7.51
N GLN A 5 -29.59 4.04 -7.84
CA GLN A 5 -28.48 4.37 -6.96
C GLN A 5 -29.05 5.02 -5.70
N ALA A 6 -28.94 4.30 -4.58
CA ALA A 6 -29.19 4.85 -3.27
C ALA A 6 -28.16 5.95 -2.98
N ALA A 7 -28.64 7.11 -2.54
CA ALA A 7 -27.79 8.20 -2.06
C ALA A 7 -26.86 7.69 -0.93
N PRO A 8 -25.60 8.12 -0.87
CA PRO A 8 -24.67 7.72 0.18
C PRO A 8 -25.18 8.17 1.54
N ALA A 9 -25.18 7.25 2.51
CA ALA A 9 -25.59 7.52 3.88
C ALA A 9 -24.73 8.66 4.48
N PRO A 10 -25.33 9.59 5.23
CA PRO A 10 -24.57 10.63 5.91
C PRO A 10 -23.61 10.00 6.93
N PRO A 11 -22.40 10.55 7.11
CA PRO A 11 -21.40 10.00 8.03
C PRO A 11 -21.93 9.96 9.48
N PRO A 12 -21.57 8.93 10.26
CA PRO A 12 -21.99 8.81 11.66
C PRO A 12 -21.33 9.94 12.47
N GLY A 13 -22.10 10.96 12.83
CA GLY A 13 -21.61 12.13 13.56
C GLY A 13 -22.20 13.48 13.14
N SER A 14 -23.04 13.54 12.09
CA SER A 14 -23.77 14.77 11.77
C SER A 14 -24.85 15.03 12.82
N LEU A 15 -24.48 15.70 13.91
CA LEU A 15 -25.43 16.39 14.79
C LEU A 15 -26.15 17.41 13.91
N ALA A 16 -27.47 17.25 13.74
CA ALA A 16 -28.29 18.24 13.08
C ALA A 16 -28.01 19.60 13.74
N PRO A 17 -27.70 20.66 12.97
CA PRO A 17 -27.41 21.96 13.55
C PRO A 17 -28.62 22.40 14.38
N PRO A 18 -28.41 22.99 15.57
CA PRO A 18 -29.50 23.44 16.42
C PRO A 18 -30.42 24.36 15.63
N GLN A 19 -31.67 23.94 15.43
CA GLN A 19 -32.65 24.72 14.71
C GLN A 19 -32.99 25.95 15.55
N GLU A 20 -32.81 27.12 14.96
CA GLU A 20 -33.24 28.38 15.54
C GLU A 20 -34.77 28.37 15.63
N ARG A 21 -35.30 28.36 16.85
CA ARG A 21 -36.74 28.35 17.08
C ARG A 21 -37.32 29.69 16.60
N VAL A 22 -38.41 29.61 15.85
CA VAL A 22 -39.18 30.79 15.44
C VAL A 22 -39.69 31.48 16.71
N PRO A 23 -39.42 32.79 16.91
CA PRO A 23 -39.91 33.50 18.08
C PRO A 23 -41.44 33.55 18.09
N GLU A 24 -42.03 33.44 19.29
CA GLU A 24 -43.48 33.57 19.46
C GLU A 24 -43.94 34.97 19.04
N PRO A 25 -45.13 35.08 18.40
CA PRO A 25 -45.64 36.36 17.95
C PRO A 25 -45.86 37.30 19.14
N PRO A 26 -45.46 38.58 19.04
CA PRO A 26 -45.67 39.54 20.13
C PRO A 26 -47.17 39.73 20.37
N GLY A 27 -47.57 39.72 21.65
CA GLY A 27 -48.98 39.84 22.05
C GLY A 27 -49.58 41.24 21.85
N THR A 28 -48.75 42.26 21.61
CA THR A 28 -49.16 43.65 21.37
C THR A 28 -48.29 44.30 20.31
N PHE A 29 -48.89 45.22 19.53
CA PHE A 29 -48.22 45.97 18.46
C PHE A 29 -48.39 47.47 18.72
N PRO A 30 -47.56 48.07 19.59
CA PRO A 30 -47.74 49.46 20.03
C PRO A 30 -47.69 50.47 18.89
N LYS A 31 -47.01 50.15 17.77
CA LYS A 31 -46.99 50.98 16.55
C LYS A 31 -48.32 50.95 15.78
N LEU A 32 -49.10 49.87 15.88
CA LEU A 32 -50.43 49.79 15.26
C LEU A 32 -51.47 50.53 16.10
N GLU A 33 -51.31 50.57 17.42
CA GLU A 33 -52.17 51.31 18.36
C GLU A 33 -52.04 52.84 18.19
N SER A 34 -50.91 53.32 17.66
CA SER A 34 -50.66 54.75 17.40
C SER A 34 -51.18 55.26 16.05
N LEU A 35 -51.64 54.38 15.16
CA LEU A 35 -52.12 54.75 13.82
C LEU A 35 -53.60 55.14 13.83
N ALA A 36 -53.97 56.11 13.00
CA ALA A 36 -55.38 56.48 12.82
C ALA A 36 -56.16 55.38 12.08
N LEU A 37 -57.47 55.34 12.27
CA LEU A 37 -58.34 54.29 11.70
C LEU A 37 -58.27 54.24 10.17
N ASP A 38 -58.13 55.39 9.52
CA ASP A 38 -57.97 55.52 8.07
C ASP A 38 -56.61 54.97 7.58
N GLU A 39 -55.56 55.10 8.40
CA GLU A 39 -54.23 54.57 8.12
C GLU A 39 -54.20 53.05 8.27
N LEU A 40 -54.89 52.52 9.30
CA LEU A 40 -55.08 51.08 9.49
C LEU A 40 -55.87 50.45 8.33
N GLN A 41 -56.92 51.11 7.85
CA GLN A 41 -57.67 50.65 6.67
C GLN A 41 -56.81 50.66 5.40
N ARG A 42 -55.96 51.67 5.21
CA ARG A 42 -55.00 51.71 4.08
C ARG A 42 -53.95 50.62 4.17
N LEU A 43 -53.41 50.39 5.37
CA LEU A 43 -52.43 49.34 5.66
C LEU A 43 -53.06 47.95 5.40
N GLN A 44 -54.32 47.75 5.76
CA GLN A 44 -55.06 46.51 5.49
C GLN A 44 -55.40 46.34 4.01
N ALA A 45 -55.78 47.42 3.31
CA ALA A 45 -56.17 47.37 1.90
C ALA A 45 -54.96 47.24 0.95
N THR A 46 -53.75 47.55 1.41
CA THR A 46 -52.53 47.59 0.58
C THR A 46 -51.47 46.63 1.12
N THR A 47 -51.35 45.46 0.51
CA THR A 47 -50.40 44.40 0.93
C THR A 47 -48.94 44.86 0.94
N ILE A 48 -48.53 45.69 -0.03
CA ILE A 48 -47.16 46.21 -0.11
C ILE A 48 -46.80 47.04 1.14
N VAL A 49 -47.74 47.88 1.60
CA VAL A 49 -47.52 48.75 2.77
C VAL A 49 -47.46 47.92 4.06
N MET A 50 -48.24 46.83 4.13
CA MET A 50 -48.16 45.87 5.23
C MET A 50 -46.80 45.14 5.24
N ASP A 51 -46.32 44.68 4.08
CA ASP A 51 -45.02 44.01 3.96
C ASP A 51 -43.88 44.94 4.37
N ASP A 52 -43.90 46.21 3.94
CA ASP A 52 -42.93 47.23 4.35
C ASP A 52 -42.97 47.46 5.87
N PHE A 53 -44.16 47.54 6.46
CA PHE A 53 -44.33 47.67 7.91
C PHE A 53 -43.77 46.46 8.66
N ILE A 54 -44.03 45.24 8.18
CA ILE A 54 -43.52 43.99 8.75
C ILE A 54 -42.00 43.96 8.67
N LEU A 55 -41.42 44.30 7.51
CA LEU A 55 -39.96 44.40 7.33
C LEU A 55 -39.34 45.48 8.21
N ASP A 56 -40.13 46.48 8.61
CA ASP A 56 -39.69 47.53 9.53
C ASP A 56 -39.67 47.14 11.01
N LEU A 57 -40.28 46.00 11.37
CA LEU A 57 -40.26 45.49 12.74
C LEU A 57 -38.83 45.07 13.15
N PRO A 58 -38.41 45.35 14.39
CA PRO A 58 -37.06 44.99 14.86
C PRO A 58 -36.73 43.51 14.69
N GLN A 59 -37.71 42.63 14.92
CA GLN A 59 -37.56 41.17 14.77
C GLN A 59 -37.31 40.77 13.31
N ALA A 60 -38.07 41.34 12.37
CA ALA A 60 -37.88 41.09 10.94
C ALA A 60 -36.53 41.63 10.43
N LYS A 61 -36.12 42.82 10.90
CA LYS A 61 -34.78 43.38 10.61
C LYS A 61 -33.65 42.51 11.15
N ALA A 62 -33.80 41.96 12.36
CA ALA A 62 -32.81 41.06 12.94
C ALA A 62 -32.65 39.78 12.11
N ILE A 63 -33.77 39.15 11.74
CA ILE A 63 -33.77 37.91 10.92
C ILE A 63 -33.21 38.19 9.52
N THR A 64 -33.61 39.28 8.87
CA THR A 64 -33.10 39.63 7.52
C THR A 64 -31.61 39.98 7.54
N THR A 65 -31.12 40.65 8.58
CA THR A 65 -29.68 40.91 8.76
C THR A 65 -28.92 39.60 8.95
N LYS A 66 -29.42 38.71 9.81
CA LYS A 66 -28.82 37.38 10.02
C LYS A 66 -28.80 36.56 8.72
N LEU A 67 -29.88 36.60 7.94
CA LEU A 67 -29.96 35.95 6.63
C LEU A 67 -28.90 36.47 5.67
N LYS A 68 -28.68 37.79 5.62
CA LYS A 68 -27.63 38.42 4.81
C LYS A 68 -26.24 37.95 5.25
N GLU A 69 -25.95 38.00 6.55
CA GLU A 69 -24.67 37.52 7.08
C GLU A 69 -24.42 36.05 6.76
N VAL A 70 -25.44 35.18 6.88
CA VAL A 70 -25.31 33.76 6.55
C VAL A 70 -25.03 33.58 5.06
N ARG A 71 -25.71 34.34 4.18
CA ARG A 71 -25.45 34.30 2.73
C ARG A 71 -24.03 34.76 2.41
N GLU A 72 -23.57 35.86 3.00
CA GLU A 72 -22.21 36.37 2.81
C GLU A 72 -21.16 35.36 3.29
N LYS A 73 -21.35 34.78 4.48
CA LYS A 73 -20.48 33.72 5.02
C LYS A 73 -20.47 32.49 4.11
N ASN A 74 -21.65 32.06 3.62
CA ASN A 74 -21.76 30.91 2.73
C ASN A 74 -21.04 31.18 1.38
N CYS A 75 -21.23 32.35 0.78
CA CYS A 75 -20.52 32.77 -0.43
C CYS A 75 -19.00 32.80 -0.21
N GLY A 76 -18.55 33.34 0.92
CA GLY A 76 -17.13 33.35 1.28
C GLY A 76 -16.55 31.94 1.40
N LEU A 77 -17.25 31.04 2.12
CA LEU A 77 -16.84 29.64 2.23
C LEU A 77 -16.82 28.93 0.87
N ALA A 78 -17.81 29.15 0.02
CA ALA A 78 -17.84 28.59 -1.33
C ALA A 78 -16.66 29.09 -2.16
N ALA A 79 -16.33 30.38 -2.10
CA ALA A 79 -15.18 30.95 -2.78
C ALA A 79 -13.85 30.39 -2.25
N ASP A 80 -13.71 30.22 -0.94
CA ASP A 80 -12.53 29.62 -0.31
C ASP A 80 -12.34 28.15 -0.71
N ILE A 81 -13.44 27.38 -0.79
CA ILE A 81 -13.42 25.98 -1.23
C ILE A 81 -12.97 25.90 -2.69
N LEU A 82 -13.58 26.70 -3.56
CA LEU A 82 -13.22 26.74 -4.99
C LEU A 82 -11.79 27.23 -5.19
N GLY A 83 -11.34 28.21 -4.40
CA GLY A 83 -9.96 28.72 -4.45
C GLY A 83 -8.90 27.68 -4.07
N ARG A 84 -9.27 26.64 -3.30
CA ARG A 84 -8.37 25.54 -2.90
C ARG A 84 -8.52 24.29 -3.77
N GLU A 85 -9.49 24.25 -4.69
CA GLU A 85 -9.77 23.08 -5.53
C GLU A 85 -8.53 22.65 -6.31
N GLU A 86 -7.83 23.60 -6.94
CA GLU A 86 -6.59 23.31 -7.68
C GLU A 86 -5.47 22.73 -6.79
N GLU A 87 -5.36 23.20 -5.54
CA GLU A 87 -4.35 22.67 -4.60
C GLU A 87 -4.68 21.24 -4.20
N HIS A 88 -5.97 20.96 -3.97
CA HIS A 88 -6.46 19.61 -3.67
C HIS A 88 -6.28 18.67 -4.86
N GLU A 89 -6.59 19.09 -6.08
CA GLU A 89 -6.37 18.31 -7.30
C GLU A 89 -4.89 17.99 -7.48
N ARG A 90 -4.01 19.00 -7.38
CA ARG A 90 -2.56 18.79 -7.48
C ARG A 90 -2.03 17.86 -6.39
N ALA A 91 -2.56 17.95 -5.18
CA ALA A 91 -2.18 17.05 -4.08
C ALA A 91 -2.65 15.62 -4.36
N ALA A 92 -3.87 15.44 -4.86
CA ALA A 92 -4.41 14.14 -5.24
C ALA A 92 -3.60 13.48 -6.37
N GLU A 93 -3.23 14.25 -7.40
CA GLU A 93 -2.38 13.77 -8.49
C GLU A 93 -1.00 13.32 -7.98
N ARG A 94 -0.36 14.09 -7.09
CA ARG A 94 0.93 13.72 -6.50
C ARG A 94 0.83 12.44 -5.67
N LEU A 95 -0.25 12.27 -4.92
CA LEU A 95 -0.49 11.05 -4.14
C LEU A 95 -0.63 9.84 -5.06
N GLU A 96 -1.39 9.97 -6.15
CA GLU A 96 -1.58 8.88 -7.10
C GLU A 96 -0.28 8.53 -7.83
N GLN A 97 0.48 9.54 -8.28
CA GLN A 97 1.81 9.34 -8.86
C GLN A 97 2.75 8.63 -7.88
N GLY A 98 2.76 9.06 -6.61
CA GLY A 98 3.54 8.43 -5.55
C GLY A 98 3.13 6.98 -5.30
N ARG A 99 1.82 6.69 -5.30
CA ARG A 99 1.27 5.35 -5.14
C ARG A 99 1.68 4.42 -6.29
N VAL A 100 1.60 4.89 -7.54
CA VAL A 100 2.03 4.15 -8.72
C VAL A 100 3.53 3.86 -8.66
N ALA A 101 4.36 4.88 -8.36
CA ALA A 101 5.79 4.72 -8.25
C ALA A 101 6.21 3.76 -7.12
N LEU A 102 5.53 3.81 -5.97
CA LEU A 102 5.75 2.88 -4.87
C LEU A 102 5.42 1.44 -5.27
N LYS A 103 4.29 1.23 -5.95
CA LYS A 103 3.88 -0.09 -6.42
C LYS A 103 4.93 -0.69 -7.37
N GLN A 104 5.41 0.09 -8.33
CA GLN A 104 6.47 -0.34 -9.25
C GLN A 104 7.76 -0.72 -8.50
N ARG A 105 8.16 0.05 -7.49
CA ARG A 105 9.34 -0.27 -6.67
C ARG A 105 9.15 -1.55 -5.87
N LEU A 106 7.96 -1.77 -5.30
CA LEU A 106 7.65 -3.00 -4.57
C LEU A 106 7.73 -4.23 -5.48
N GLU A 107 7.20 -4.14 -6.71
CA GLU A 107 7.29 -5.22 -7.69
C GLU A 107 8.76 -5.57 -8.03
N VAL A 108 9.62 -4.56 -8.19
CA VAL A 108 11.07 -4.76 -8.42
C VAL A 108 11.74 -5.41 -7.20
N VAL A 109 11.44 -4.94 -5.99
CA VAL A 109 11.99 -5.50 -4.75
C VAL A 109 11.57 -6.95 -4.57
N GLU A 110 10.30 -7.28 -4.84
CA GLU A 110 9.81 -8.66 -4.80
C GLU A 110 10.53 -9.55 -5.81
N ALA A 111 10.73 -9.07 -7.04
CA ALA A 111 11.45 -9.81 -8.06
C ALA A 111 12.90 -10.10 -7.64
N LEU A 112 13.62 -9.09 -7.14
CA LEU A 112 14.99 -9.24 -6.64
C LEU A 112 15.08 -10.15 -5.42
N THR A 113 14.07 -10.11 -4.55
CA THR A 113 14.00 -10.99 -3.38
C THR A 113 13.84 -12.45 -3.81
N ARG A 114 12.96 -12.71 -4.78
CA ARG A 114 12.80 -14.05 -5.36
C ARG A 114 14.07 -14.55 -6.04
N GLU A 115 14.74 -13.69 -6.81
CA GLU A 115 16.01 -14.05 -7.47
C GLU A 115 17.11 -14.36 -6.44
N ARG A 116 17.26 -13.52 -5.41
CA ARG A 116 18.18 -13.76 -4.29
C ARG A 116 17.90 -15.11 -3.65
N ASP A 117 16.64 -15.41 -3.33
CA ASP A 117 16.27 -16.66 -2.67
C ASP A 117 16.53 -17.87 -3.56
N GLN A 118 16.32 -17.76 -4.86
CA GLN A 118 16.68 -18.80 -5.82
C GLN A 118 18.19 -19.05 -5.87
N ILE A 119 19.01 -17.98 -5.88
CA ILE A 119 20.47 -18.09 -5.85
C ILE A 119 20.93 -18.73 -4.53
N LEU A 120 20.36 -18.32 -3.40
CA LEU A 120 20.67 -18.90 -2.09
C LEU A 120 20.27 -20.36 -2.00
N MET A 121 19.13 -20.75 -2.58
CA MET A 121 18.72 -22.16 -2.62
C MET A 121 19.68 -23.00 -3.47
N GLN A 122 20.06 -22.52 -4.66
CA GLN A 122 21.01 -23.23 -5.54
C GLN A 122 22.43 -23.32 -4.96
N ARG A 123 22.84 -22.30 -4.20
CA ARG A 123 24.17 -22.20 -3.58
C ARG A 123 24.13 -22.52 -2.09
N SER A 124 23.07 -23.18 -1.63
CA SER A 124 22.96 -23.58 -0.24
C SER A 124 24.08 -24.58 0.10
N PRO A 125 24.65 -24.52 1.32
CA PRO A 125 25.66 -25.47 1.77
C PRO A 125 25.19 -26.93 1.59
N GLU A 126 23.91 -27.20 1.79
CA GLU A 126 23.29 -28.52 1.61
C GLU A 126 23.28 -28.96 0.14
N THR A 127 22.93 -28.06 -0.78
CA THR A 127 22.96 -28.38 -2.22
C THR A 127 24.41 -28.60 -2.67
N MET A 128 25.34 -27.74 -2.26
CA MET A 128 26.75 -27.88 -2.64
C MET A 128 27.39 -29.13 -2.01
N SER A 129 27.05 -29.48 -0.76
CA SER A 129 27.56 -30.68 -0.11
C SER A 129 27.05 -31.94 -0.80
N SER A 130 25.77 -31.99 -1.21
CA SER A 130 25.22 -33.11 -1.97
C SER A 130 25.93 -33.30 -3.33
N VAL A 131 26.21 -32.20 -4.04
CA VAL A 131 26.95 -32.24 -5.31
C VAL A 131 28.39 -32.74 -5.10
N LEU A 132 29.06 -32.30 -4.03
CA LEU A 132 30.41 -32.78 -3.72
C LEU A 132 30.43 -34.26 -3.36
N VAL A 133 29.44 -34.75 -2.61
CA VAL A 133 29.29 -36.18 -2.30
C VAL A 133 29.06 -36.99 -3.58
N ALA A 134 28.15 -36.57 -4.45
CA ALA A 134 27.90 -37.26 -5.72
C ALA A 134 29.17 -37.33 -6.59
N LYS A 135 29.92 -36.22 -6.70
CA LYS A 135 31.19 -36.20 -7.44
C LYS A 135 32.31 -37.03 -6.78
N ALA A 136 32.29 -37.15 -5.45
CA ALA A 136 33.23 -38.03 -4.74
C ALA A 136 32.90 -39.51 -4.99
N GLN A 137 31.61 -39.88 -4.97
CA GLN A 137 31.14 -41.22 -5.32
C GLN A 137 31.46 -41.58 -6.77
N GLN A 138 31.30 -40.64 -7.70
CA GLN A 138 31.66 -40.84 -9.10
C GLN A 138 33.15 -41.15 -9.28
N ALA A 139 34.06 -40.37 -8.67
CA ALA A 139 35.50 -40.67 -8.73
C ALA A 139 35.87 -41.97 -8.02
N ASP A 140 35.15 -42.35 -6.97
CA ASP A 140 35.33 -43.66 -6.34
C ASP A 140 34.94 -44.79 -7.31
N HIS A 141 33.79 -44.65 -7.99
CA HIS A 141 33.34 -45.62 -8.99
C HIS A 141 34.34 -45.75 -10.14
N GLU A 142 34.84 -44.62 -10.66
CA GLU A 142 35.88 -44.61 -11.71
C GLU A 142 37.19 -45.25 -11.23
N ALA A 143 37.58 -45.06 -9.97
CA ALA A 143 38.74 -45.75 -9.40
C ALA A 143 38.52 -47.28 -9.33
N GLU A 144 37.32 -47.72 -8.95
CA GLU A 144 36.95 -49.14 -8.93
C GLU A 144 36.83 -49.74 -10.34
N ASP A 145 36.42 -48.96 -11.34
CA ASP A 145 36.44 -49.37 -12.75
C ASP A 145 37.88 -49.56 -13.25
N VAL A 146 38.77 -48.61 -12.96
CA VAL A 146 40.22 -48.72 -13.29
C VAL A 146 40.84 -49.94 -12.61
N LEU A 147 40.45 -50.24 -11.36
CA LEU A 147 40.89 -51.44 -10.65
C LEU A 147 40.35 -52.72 -11.29
N ARG A 148 39.06 -52.76 -11.62
CA ARG A 148 38.44 -53.92 -12.28
C ARG A 148 39.03 -54.18 -13.66
N GLU A 149 39.28 -53.14 -14.44
CA GLU A 149 39.97 -53.22 -15.74
C GLU A 149 41.37 -53.85 -15.56
N ALA A 150 42.12 -53.37 -14.57
CA ALA A 150 43.44 -53.89 -14.26
C ALA A 150 43.44 -55.36 -13.81
N LEU A 151 42.43 -55.79 -13.06
CA LEU A 151 42.28 -57.18 -12.62
C LEU A 151 41.78 -58.10 -13.74
N SER A 152 41.03 -57.57 -14.71
CA SER A 152 40.42 -58.33 -15.80
C SER A 152 41.34 -58.51 -17.00
N SER A 153 42.41 -57.70 -17.13
CA SER A 153 43.41 -57.86 -18.17
C SER A 153 44.10 -59.22 -18.03
N HIS A 154 43.89 -60.12 -19.00
CA HIS A 154 44.47 -61.46 -18.99
C HIS A 154 45.99 -61.37 -19.25
N GLY A 155 46.79 -61.57 -18.19
CA GLY A 155 48.26 -61.61 -18.26
C GLY A 155 48.93 -60.84 -17.14
N THR A 156 50.23 -61.05 -16.93
CA THR A 156 51.03 -60.21 -16.03
C THR A 156 51.16 -58.81 -16.63
N MET A 157 50.68 -57.77 -15.94
CA MET A 157 50.93 -56.39 -16.34
C MET A 157 52.44 -56.13 -16.47
N ASP A 158 52.84 -55.51 -17.57
CA ASP A 158 54.21 -55.02 -17.70
C ASP A 158 54.43 -53.79 -16.78
N ALA A 159 55.69 -53.43 -16.55
CA ALA A 159 56.04 -52.35 -15.63
C ALA A 159 55.42 -50.99 -16.04
N SER A 160 55.22 -50.77 -17.35
CA SER A 160 54.62 -49.54 -17.88
C SER A 160 53.10 -49.49 -17.62
N ALA A 161 52.38 -50.58 -17.86
CA ALA A 161 50.95 -50.67 -17.57
C ALA A 161 50.68 -50.53 -16.07
N LEU A 162 51.50 -51.17 -15.22
CA LEU A 162 51.38 -51.06 -13.76
C LEU A 162 51.58 -49.61 -13.27
N ALA A 163 52.56 -48.89 -13.83
CA ALA A 163 52.80 -47.49 -13.49
C ALA A 163 51.62 -46.59 -13.90
N LYS A 164 51.06 -46.79 -15.11
CA LYS A 164 49.88 -46.05 -15.59
C LYS A 164 48.64 -46.34 -14.76
N PHE A 165 48.41 -47.62 -14.42
CA PHE A 165 47.32 -48.01 -13.52
C PHE A 165 47.44 -47.29 -12.19
N ARG A 166 48.60 -47.39 -11.53
CA ARG A 166 48.84 -46.75 -10.23
C ARG A 166 48.57 -45.25 -10.29
N GLN A 167 49.06 -44.59 -11.34
CA GLN A 167 48.84 -43.15 -11.53
C GLN A 167 47.35 -42.81 -11.62
N ARG A 168 46.58 -43.50 -12.48
CA ARG A 168 45.15 -43.24 -12.68
C ARG A 168 44.34 -43.55 -11.42
N PHE A 169 44.60 -44.68 -10.77
CA PHE A 169 43.90 -45.07 -9.55
C PHE A 169 44.16 -44.09 -8.40
N VAL A 170 45.42 -43.71 -8.18
CA VAL A 170 45.78 -42.72 -7.15
C VAL A 170 45.16 -41.37 -7.45
N GLN A 171 45.19 -40.92 -8.71
CA GLN A 171 44.56 -39.66 -9.10
C GLN A 171 43.07 -39.65 -8.76
N GLN A 172 42.33 -40.73 -9.09
CA GLN A 172 40.90 -40.81 -8.80
C GLN A 172 40.59 -40.86 -7.30
N LYS A 173 41.38 -41.61 -6.51
CA LYS A 173 41.23 -41.62 -5.04
C LYS A 173 41.59 -40.26 -4.43
N MET A 174 42.60 -39.57 -4.94
CA MET A 174 42.93 -38.20 -4.50
C MET A 174 41.78 -37.24 -4.80
N GLU A 175 41.19 -37.29 -5.99
CA GLU A 175 40.03 -36.44 -6.35
C GLU A 175 38.82 -36.70 -5.46
N LYS A 176 38.52 -37.96 -5.13
CA LYS A 176 37.50 -38.34 -4.15
C LYS A 176 37.75 -37.67 -2.80
N HIS A 177 38.95 -37.87 -2.23
CA HIS A 177 39.27 -37.35 -0.90
C HIS A 177 39.28 -35.83 -0.85
N TRP A 178 39.77 -35.17 -1.90
CA TRP A 178 39.73 -33.72 -2.01
C TRP A 178 38.29 -33.17 -2.00
N ARG A 179 37.36 -33.82 -2.72
CA ARG A 179 35.93 -33.45 -2.73
C ARG A 179 35.27 -33.64 -1.36
N LEU A 180 35.60 -34.73 -0.66
CA LEU A 180 35.10 -34.96 0.71
C LEU A 180 35.66 -33.92 1.70
N ALA A 181 36.94 -33.59 1.61
CA ALA A 181 37.55 -32.57 2.46
C ALA A 181 36.92 -31.17 2.24
N MET A 182 36.62 -30.81 0.99
CA MET A 182 35.90 -29.56 0.69
C MET A 182 34.46 -29.58 1.23
N LYS A 183 33.78 -30.72 1.18
CA LYS A 183 32.43 -30.89 1.75
C LYS A 183 32.46 -30.67 3.26
N GLU A 184 33.40 -31.29 3.96
CA GLU A 184 33.59 -31.09 5.41
C GLU A 184 33.91 -29.63 5.74
N SER A 185 34.77 -28.97 4.95
CA SER A 185 35.09 -27.54 5.13
C SER A 185 33.87 -26.64 4.94
N LEU A 186 32.98 -26.94 3.99
CA LEU A 186 31.73 -26.21 3.79
C LEU A 186 30.76 -26.39 4.97
N GLU A 187 30.66 -27.59 5.54
CA GLU A 187 29.82 -27.88 6.70
C GLU A 187 30.34 -27.21 7.97
N GLN A 188 31.66 -27.16 8.17
CA GLN A 188 32.31 -26.48 9.28
C GLN A 188 32.25 -24.94 9.16
N GLY A 189 32.42 -24.40 7.96
CA GLY A 189 32.30 -22.96 7.71
C GLY A 189 30.85 -22.46 7.74
N GLY A 190 29.89 -23.32 7.36
CA GLY A 190 28.46 -23.02 7.46
C GLY A 190 27.97 -22.95 8.91
N THR A 191 28.42 -23.87 9.77
CA THR A 191 28.02 -23.94 11.18
C THR A 191 28.60 -22.81 12.04
N ALA A 192 29.79 -22.31 11.72
CA ALA A 192 30.39 -21.17 12.44
C ALA A 192 29.66 -19.83 12.19
N ARG A 193 28.91 -19.71 11.07
CA ARG A 193 28.23 -18.47 10.67
C ARG A 193 26.77 -18.38 11.11
N THR A 194 26.15 -19.50 11.50
CA THR A 194 24.78 -19.57 12.04
C THR A 194 24.71 -19.43 13.58
N LEU A 195 25.86 -19.45 14.27
CA LEU A 195 25.96 -19.33 15.72
C LEU A 195 26.43 -17.94 16.21
N ALA A 196 26.54 -16.95 15.30
CA ALA A 196 26.89 -15.55 15.59
C ALA A 196 25.75 -14.64 15.13
#